data_AF-A0A4Y2BTT1-F1
#
_entry.id   AF-A0A4Y2BTT1-F1
#
_cell.length_a   1.000
_cell.length_b   1.000
_cell.length_c   1.000
_cell.angle_alpha   90.00
_cell.angle_beta   90.00
_cell.angle_gamma   90.00
#
_symmetry.space_group_name_H-M   'P 1'
#
loop_
_entity.id
_entity.type
_entity.pdbx_description
1 polymer ?
#
loop_
_entity_poly.entity_id
_entity_poly.type
_entity_poly.pdbx_seq_one_letter_code
_entity_poly.pdbx_strand_id
1 'polypeptide(L)'
;RAPKLQAADQATWWDTLDKLQKMLRKAANTLYISKRIDHDAMHNYMMSVTEREVINGILNVPNTRNHCLAYIRQINAVDMTNLKEVSKFIDTLGRTVDIEAQKLLTDLRDVRLPQKIELSNSVK
;
A
#
# COMPACT_ATOMS: atom_id res chain seq x y z
N ARG A 1 21.56 5.82 -25.40
CA ARG A 1 21.47 5.22 -24.04
C ARG A 1 21.74 3.73 -24.16
N ALA A 2 22.53 3.13 -23.26
CA ALA A 2 22.81 1.69 -23.25
C ALA A 2 21.79 0.97 -22.34
N PRO A 3 20.72 0.36 -22.89
CA PRO A 3 19.57 -0.09 -22.08
C PRO A 3 19.92 -1.24 -21.13
N LYS A 4 20.91 -2.06 -21.50
CA LYS A 4 21.39 -3.18 -20.67
C LYS A 4 22.08 -2.72 -19.37
N LEU A 5 22.87 -1.64 -19.44
CA LEU A 5 23.52 -1.07 -18.26
C LEU A 5 22.49 -0.44 -17.31
N GLN A 6 21.49 0.27 -17.87
CA GLN A 6 20.41 0.85 -17.08
C GLN A 6 19.58 -0.21 -16.35
N ALA A 7 19.28 -1.32 -17.00
CA ALA A 7 18.55 -2.42 -16.36
C ALA A 7 19.36 -3.06 -15.22
N ALA A 8 20.68 -3.22 -15.40
CA ALA A 8 21.56 -3.75 -14.36
C ALA A 8 21.62 -2.81 -13.14
N ASP A 9 21.85 -1.51 -13.36
CA ASP A 9 21.90 -0.52 -12.28
C ASP A 9 20.56 -0.41 -11.54
N GLN A 10 19.44 -0.44 -12.27
CA GLN A 10 18.09 -0.47 -11.68
C GLN A 10 17.91 -1.72 -10.80
N ALA A 11 18.34 -2.89 -11.27
CA ALA A 11 18.24 -4.13 -10.48
C ALA A 11 19.05 -4.03 -9.18
N THR A 12 20.29 -3.51 -9.24
CA THR A 12 21.12 -3.29 -8.04
C THR A 12 20.48 -2.29 -7.09
N TRP A 13 19.89 -1.22 -7.61
CA TRP A 13 19.16 -0.25 -6.81
C TRP A 13 17.97 -0.88 -6.08
N TRP A 14 17.13 -1.64 -6.80
CA TRP A 14 15.97 -2.30 -6.21
C TRP A 14 16.34 -3.31 -5.13
N ASP A 15 17.38 -4.13 -5.35
CA ASP A 15 17.88 -5.08 -4.34
C ASP A 15 18.42 -4.36 -3.09
N THR A 16 19.17 -3.27 -3.29
CA THR A 16 19.69 -2.47 -2.18
C THR A 16 18.57 -1.81 -1.38
N LEU A 17 17.58 -1.23 -2.07
CA LEU A 17 16.41 -0.60 -1.47
C LEU A 17 15.60 -1.60 -0.64
N ASP A 18 15.32 -2.80 -1.17
CA ASP A 18 14.58 -3.86 -0.47
C ASP A 18 15.29 -4.29 0.83
N LYS A 19 16.61 -4.49 0.77
CA LYS A 19 17.44 -4.80 1.95
C LYS A 19 17.36 -3.70 3.00
N LEU A 20 17.48 -2.43 2.58
CA LEU A 20 17.39 -1.29 3.47
C LEU A 20 16.01 -1.18 4.13
N GLN A 21 14.95 -1.31 3.35
CA GLN A 21 13.57 -1.28 3.85
C GLN A 21 13.32 -2.38 4.88
N LYS A 22 13.77 -3.61 4.63
CA LYS A 22 13.66 -4.73 5.58
C LYS A 22 14.35 -4.42 6.91
N MET A 23 15.57 -3.87 6.87
CA MET A 23 16.30 -3.50 8.09
C MET A 23 15.58 -2.40 8.87
N LEU A 24 15.12 -1.35 8.20
CA LEU A 24 14.43 -0.23 8.84
C LEU A 24 13.10 -0.65 9.46
N ARG A 25 12.28 -1.45 8.76
CA ARG A 25 11.01 -1.99 9.29
C ARG A 25 11.25 -2.83 10.54
N LYS A 26 12.27 -3.70 10.54
CA LYS A 26 12.64 -4.50 11.71
C LYS A 26 13.07 -3.63 12.90
N ALA A 27 13.88 -2.62 12.64
CA ALA A 27 14.35 -1.68 13.66
C ALA A 27 13.17 -0.89 14.27
N ALA A 28 12.29 -0.33 13.43
CA ALA A 28 11.11 0.40 13.87
C ALA A 28 10.20 -0.47 14.75
N ASN A 29 9.93 -1.72 14.35
CA ASN A 29 9.13 -2.63 15.15
C ASN A 29 9.78 -2.96 16.51
N THR A 30 11.10 -3.15 16.54
CA THR A 30 11.85 -3.41 17.78
C THR A 30 11.81 -2.20 18.72
N LEU A 31 11.94 -0.99 18.18
CA LEU A 31 11.84 0.26 18.94
C LEU A 31 10.42 0.48 19.48
N TYR A 32 9.38 0.11 18.73
CA TYR A 32 8.00 0.17 19.18
C TYR A 32 7.73 -0.80 20.33
N ILE A 33 8.14 -2.08 20.19
CA ILE A 33 7.98 -3.10 21.24
C ILE A 33 8.73 -2.69 22.52
N SER A 34 9.91 -2.08 22.39
CA SER A 34 10.68 -1.54 23.52
C SER A 34 10.18 -0.18 24.02
N LYS A 35 9.05 0.32 23.51
CA LYS A 35 8.40 1.59 23.90
C LYS A 35 9.31 2.81 23.74
N ARG A 36 10.22 2.78 22.76
CA ARG A 36 11.13 3.89 22.42
C ARG A 36 10.54 4.83 21.37
N ILE A 37 9.60 4.35 20.57
CA ILE A 37 8.81 5.14 19.62
C ILE A 37 7.33 4.79 19.78
N ASP A 38 6.45 5.69 19.38
CA ASP A 38 5.00 5.45 19.38
C ASP A 38 4.56 4.64 18.14
N HIS A 39 3.27 4.29 18.12
CA HIS A 39 2.69 3.50 17.04
C HIS A 39 2.77 4.23 15.69
N ASP A 40 2.54 5.54 15.66
CA ASP A 40 2.53 6.32 14.42
C ASP A 40 3.93 6.43 13.81
N ALA A 41 4.94 6.65 14.64
CA ALA A 41 6.34 6.64 14.22
C ALA A 41 6.77 5.28 13.68
N MET A 42 6.30 4.18 14.28
CA MET A 42 6.55 2.82 13.75
C MET A 42 5.82 2.59 12.43
N HIS A 43 4.53 2.91 12.38
CA HIS A 43 3.67 2.70 11.22
C HIS A 43 4.16 3.46 9.99
N ASN A 44 4.78 4.63 10.17
CA ASN A 44 5.40 5.39 9.07
C ASN A 44 6.46 4.60 8.27
N TYR A 45 7.09 3.56 8.85
CA TYR A 45 8.03 2.68 8.14
C TYR A 45 7.33 1.51 7.42
N MET A 46 6.11 1.19 7.81
CA MET A 46 5.29 0.12 7.23
C MET A 46 4.33 0.66 6.15
N MET A 47 3.92 1.92 6.29
CA MET A 47 2.96 2.60 5.44
C MET A 47 3.36 2.61 3.98
N SER A 48 2.44 2.19 3.11
CA SER A 48 2.62 2.24 1.66
C SER A 48 2.39 3.66 1.12
N VAL A 49 2.91 3.94 -0.08
CA VAL A 49 2.62 5.21 -0.77
C VAL A 49 1.12 5.35 -1.00
N THR A 50 0.47 4.29 -1.46
CA THR A 50 -0.98 4.23 -1.68
C THR A 50 -1.76 4.56 -0.41
N GLU A 51 -1.37 3.98 0.73
CA GLU A 51 -2.01 4.29 2.01
C GLU A 51 -1.87 5.78 2.35
N ARG A 52 -0.67 6.34 2.20
CA ARG A 52 -0.40 7.77 2.46
C ARG A 52 -1.21 8.68 1.55
N GLU A 53 -1.33 8.32 0.27
CA GLU A 53 -2.12 9.05 -0.71
C GLU A 53 -3.62 9.01 -0.36
N VAL A 54 -4.15 7.86 0.04
CA VAL A 54 -5.55 7.74 0.49
C VAL A 54 -5.80 8.56 1.76
N ILE A 55 -4.90 8.46 2.74
CA ILE A 55 -5.00 9.21 4.01
C ILE A 55 -5.04 10.70 3.73
N ASN A 56 -4.09 11.23 2.97
CA ASN A 56 -3.96 12.67 2.78
C ASN A 56 -4.91 13.23 1.70
N GLY A 57 -5.18 12.45 0.64
CA GLY A 57 -6.00 12.87 -0.49
C GLY A 57 -7.50 12.69 -0.29
N ILE A 58 -7.91 11.86 0.67
CA ILE A 58 -9.34 11.58 0.92
C ILE A 58 -9.67 11.73 2.40
N LEU A 59 -8.98 11.00 3.28
CA LEU A 59 -9.43 10.83 4.66
C LEU A 59 -9.26 12.09 5.51
N ASN A 60 -8.12 12.78 5.35
CA ASN A 60 -7.79 13.99 6.09
C ASN A 60 -8.30 15.28 5.42
N VAL A 61 -8.89 15.19 4.21
CA VAL A 61 -9.41 16.37 3.52
C VAL A 61 -10.70 16.83 4.22
N PRO A 62 -10.90 18.14 4.49
CA PRO A 62 -12.10 18.62 5.16
C PRO A 62 -13.40 18.31 4.39
N ASN A 63 -13.36 18.42 3.05
CA ASN A 63 -14.51 18.24 2.18
C ASN A 63 -14.13 17.41 0.94
N THR A 64 -14.85 16.30 0.70
CA THR A 64 -14.64 15.38 -0.42
C THR A 64 -15.55 15.66 -1.62
N ARG A 65 -16.56 16.53 -1.48
CA ARG A 65 -17.63 16.75 -2.48
C ARG A 65 -17.15 17.25 -3.83
N ASN A 66 -16.20 18.19 -3.86
CA ASN A 66 -15.81 18.86 -5.10
C ASN A 66 -14.49 18.34 -5.68
N HIS A 67 -13.77 17.49 -4.95
CA HIS A 67 -12.38 17.16 -5.25
C HIS A 67 -12.06 15.66 -5.20
N CYS A 68 -12.97 14.83 -4.70
CA CYS A 68 -12.75 13.38 -4.59
C CYS A 68 -13.87 12.61 -5.31
N LEU A 69 -13.47 11.60 -6.09
CA LEU A 69 -14.36 10.60 -6.69
C LEU A 69 -13.80 9.21 -6.31
N ALA A 70 -14.66 8.30 -5.87
CA ALA A 70 -14.25 6.91 -5.64
C ALA A 70 -14.97 5.99 -6.61
N TYR A 71 -14.17 5.20 -7.32
CA TYR A 71 -14.63 4.07 -8.11
C TYR A 71 -14.14 2.78 -7.47
N ILE A 72 -15.07 2.03 -6.87
CA ILE A 72 -14.76 0.78 -6.18
C ILE A 72 -15.15 -0.36 -7.11
N ARG A 73 -14.19 -1.19 -7.51
CA ARG A 73 -14.45 -2.36 -8.36
C ARG A 73 -14.10 -3.66 -7.63
N GLN A 74 -15.01 -4.63 -7.71
CA GLN A 74 -14.72 -6.00 -7.32
C GLN A 74 -14.31 -6.82 -8.55
N ILE A 75 -13.16 -7.47 -8.46
CA ILE A 75 -12.65 -8.39 -9.48
C ILE A 75 -12.76 -9.80 -8.92
N ASN A 76 -13.69 -10.57 -9.48
CA ASN A 76 -13.97 -11.95 -9.06
C ASN A 76 -13.20 -12.95 -9.93
N ALA A 77 -13.03 -14.18 -9.42
CA ALA A 77 -12.45 -15.31 -10.15
C ALA A 77 -11.04 -15.03 -10.72
N VAL A 78 -10.20 -14.32 -9.97
CA VAL A 78 -8.79 -14.14 -10.31
C VAL A 78 -8.08 -15.50 -10.25
N ASP A 79 -7.43 -15.88 -11.35
CA ASP A 79 -6.65 -17.11 -11.42
C ASP A 79 -5.33 -16.95 -10.65
N MET A 80 -5.31 -17.47 -9.43
CA MET A 80 -4.17 -17.42 -8.52
C MET A 80 -2.96 -18.25 -8.99
N THR A 81 -3.10 -19.09 -10.02
CA THR A 81 -1.99 -19.87 -10.57
C THR A 81 -1.02 -19.01 -11.37
N ASN A 82 -1.52 -17.95 -12.01
CA ASN A 82 -0.70 -17.00 -12.75
C ASN A 82 -0.27 -15.80 -11.88
N LEU A 83 0.61 -16.07 -10.92
CA LEU A 83 1.08 -15.07 -9.94
C LEU A 83 1.61 -13.77 -10.56
N LYS A 84 2.16 -13.83 -11.78
CA LYS A 84 2.69 -12.65 -12.49
C LYS A 84 1.58 -11.67 -12.91
N GLU A 85 0.42 -12.20 -13.30
CA GLU A 85 -0.74 -11.37 -13.65
C GLU A 85 -1.50 -10.96 -12.38
N VAL A 86 -1.60 -11.86 -11.40
CA VAL A 86 -2.26 -11.61 -10.11
C VAL A 86 -1.58 -10.49 -9.33
N SER A 87 -0.24 -10.44 -9.31
CA SER A 87 0.53 -9.42 -8.59
C SER A 87 0.34 -8.00 -9.13
N LYS A 88 -0.35 -7.83 -10.27
CA LYS A 88 -0.77 -6.51 -10.78
C LYS A 88 -2.02 -5.98 -10.09
N PHE A 89 -2.79 -6.84 -9.41
CA PHE A 89 -4.07 -6.51 -8.81
C PHE A 89 -4.07 -6.66 -7.29
N ILE A 90 -3.22 -7.52 -6.74
CA ILE A 90 -3.10 -7.76 -5.30
C ILE A 90 -1.65 -7.78 -4.86
N ASP A 91 -1.40 -7.31 -3.64
CA ASP A 91 -0.09 -7.41 -3.02
C ASP A 91 0.25 -8.87 -2.68
N THR A 92 1.44 -9.28 -3.09
CA THR A 92 1.96 -10.64 -2.87
C THR A 92 3.32 -10.58 -2.20
N LEU A 93 3.52 -11.43 -1.19
CA LEU A 93 4.82 -11.68 -0.59
C LEU A 93 5.36 -13.01 -1.14
N GLY A 94 6.27 -12.94 -2.10
CA GLY A 94 6.81 -14.13 -2.77
C GLY A 94 5.74 -14.86 -3.59
N ARG A 95 5.28 -16.03 -3.12
CA ARG A 95 4.25 -16.83 -3.79
C ARG A 95 2.89 -16.83 -3.08
N THR A 96 2.75 -16.01 -2.04
CA THR A 96 1.52 -15.92 -1.23
C THR A 96 0.96 -14.51 -1.24
N VAL A 97 -0.33 -14.38 -1.02
CA VAL A 97 -0.98 -13.07 -0.81
C VAL A 97 -0.44 -12.43 0.46
N ASP A 98 -0.15 -11.14 0.40
CA ASP A 98 0.20 -10.37 1.59
C ASP A 98 -1.09 -10.10 2.40
N ILE A 99 -1.25 -10.84 3.50
CA ILE A 99 -2.43 -10.77 4.36
C ILE A 99 -2.53 -9.42 5.06
N GLU A 100 -1.41 -8.82 5.43
CA GLU A 100 -1.39 -7.53 6.12
C GLU A 100 -1.85 -6.42 5.17
N ALA A 101 -1.28 -6.38 3.97
CA ALA A 101 -1.69 -5.44 2.92
C ALA A 101 -3.17 -5.61 2.57
N GLN A 102 -3.67 -6.85 2.52
CA GLN A 102 -5.10 -7.08 2.25
C GLN A 102 -6.02 -6.62 3.36
N LYS A 103 -5.64 -6.80 4.63
CA LYS A 103 -6.42 -6.27 5.77
C LYS A 103 -6.49 -4.75 5.71
N LEU A 104 -5.35 -4.10 5.45
CA LEU A 104 -5.28 -2.65 5.31
C LEU A 104 -6.13 -2.15 4.14
N LEU A 105 -6.04 -2.79 2.97
CA LEU A 105 -6.84 -2.42 1.79
C LEU A 105 -8.34 -2.60 2.08
N THR A 106 -8.73 -3.66 2.77
CA THR A 106 -10.12 -3.92 3.14
C THR A 106 -10.64 -2.83 4.08
N ASP A 107 -9.88 -2.45 5.11
CA ASP A 107 -10.24 -1.36 6.01
C ASP A 107 -10.38 0.00 5.28
N LEU A 108 -9.41 0.33 4.43
CA LEU A 108 -9.43 1.57 3.65
C LEU A 108 -10.63 1.61 2.69
N ARG A 109 -10.87 0.54 1.93
CA ARG A 109 -11.91 0.47 0.89
C ARG A 109 -13.32 0.33 1.43
N ASP A 110 -13.53 -0.53 2.43
CA ASP A 110 -14.86 -0.94 2.86
C ASP A 110 -15.35 -0.19 4.09
N VAL A 111 -14.44 0.43 4.87
CA VAL A 111 -14.77 1.14 6.11
C VAL A 111 -14.51 2.63 5.98
N ARG A 112 -13.23 3.01 5.83
CA ARG A 112 -12.82 4.42 5.98
C ARG A 112 -13.23 5.29 4.80
N LEU A 113 -13.10 4.79 3.58
CA LEU A 113 -13.50 5.51 2.37
C LEU A 113 -15.02 5.76 2.32
N PRO A 114 -15.90 4.74 2.49
CA PRO A 114 -17.35 4.96 2.47
C PRO A 114 -17.86 5.89 3.58
N GLN A 115 -17.19 5.93 4.74
CA GLN A 115 -17.54 6.85 5.83
C GLN A 115 -17.19 8.31 5.52
N LYS A 116 -16.23 8.56 4.62
CA LYS A 116 -15.68 9.89 4.36
C LYS A 116 -16.16 10.50 3.05
N ILE A 117 -16.38 9.68 2.02
CA ILE A 117 -16.76 10.19 0.71
C ILE A 117 -18.23 10.57 0.65
N GLU A 118 -18.54 11.65 -0.05
CA GLU A 118 -19.92 11.99 -0.39
C GLU A 118 -20.58 10.88 -1.20
N LEU A 119 -21.82 10.50 -0.84
CA LEU A 119 -22.55 9.42 -1.50
C LEU A 119 -22.68 9.63 -3.01
N SER A 120 -22.92 10.87 -3.44
CA SER A 120 -23.00 11.25 -4.85
C SER A 120 -21.69 11.06 -5.64
N ASN A 121 -20.55 10.95 -4.95
CA ASN A 121 -19.23 10.73 -5.53
C ASN A 121 -18.73 9.29 -5.35
N SER A 122 -19.57 8.40 -4.85
CA SER A 122 -19.25 6.98 -4.70
C SER A 122 -19.92 6.18 -5.81
N VAL A 123 -19.11 5.51 -6.63
CA VAL A 123 -19.57 4.58 -7.65
C VAL A 123 -19.01 3.20 -7.30
N LYS A 124 -19.91 2.22 -7.17
CA LYS A 124 -19.60 0.81 -6.87
C LYS A 124 -19.93 -0.07 -8.07
#